data_AF-A0A7J7LXB4-F1
#
_entry.id   AF-A0A7J7LXB4-F1
#
_cell.length_a   1.000
_cell.length_b   1.000
_cell.length_c   1.000
_cell.angle_alpha   90.00
_cell.angle_beta   90.00
_cell.angle_gamma   90.00
#
_symmetry.space_group_name_H-M   'P 1'
#
loop_
_entity.id
_entity.type
_entity.pdbx_description
1 polymer ?
#
loop_
_entity_poly.entity_id
_entity_poly.type
_entity_poly.pdbx_seq_one_letter_code
_entity_poly.pdbx_strand_id
1 'polypeptide(L)'
;MKASIFFLSFLCISCYVTLSVSAKQGDALKRLHNAKFLRKTSEDDVVNVYTTSLPSNEVRVLPQEKLKEKDRIVKLPGQPNVTFTQYGGYVTVNEQDVIEL
;
A
#
# COMPACT_ATOMS: atom_id res chain seq x y z
N MET A 1 25.57 39.56 20.20
CA MET A 1 26.28 38.36 19.70
C MET A 1 26.19 37.17 20.66
N LYS A 2 26.59 37.30 21.93
CA LYS A 2 26.60 36.21 22.92
C LYS A 2 25.23 35.55 23.17
N ALA A 3 24.17 36.36 23.38
CA ALA A 3 22.82 35.86 23.58
C ALA A 3 22.28 35.08 22.36
N SER A 4 22.58 35.55 21.14
CA SER A 4 22.19 34.89 19.89
C SER A 4 22.83 33.50 19.74
N ILE A 5 24.08 33.34 20.20
CA ILE A 5 24.78 32.05 20.21
C ILE A 5 24.11 31.05 21.17
N PHE A 6 23.65 31.50 22.34
CA PHE A 6 22.89 30.65 23.27
C PHE A 6 21.55 30.19 22.68
N PHE A 7 20.82 31.09 22.01
CA PHE A 7 19.57 30.73 21.33
C PHE A 7 19.78 29.72 20.20
N LEU A 8 20.83 29.89 19.38
CA LEU A 8 21.14 28.97 18.29
C LEU A 8 21.55 27.59 18.83
N SER A 9 22.30 27.53 19.93
CA SER A 9 22.67 26.28 20.59
C SER A 9 21.45 25.52 21.11
N PHE A 10 20.53 26.22 21.79
CA PHE A 10 19.29 25.62 22.29
C PHE A 10 18.40 25.10 21.15
N LEU A 11 18.27 25.87 20.07
CA LEU A 11 17.55 25.47 18.86
C LEU A 11 18.16 24.20 18.25
N CYS A 12 19.49 24.15 18.10
CA CYS A 12 20.19 22.97 17.59
C CYS A 12 19.91 21.73 18.44
N ILE A 13 20.02 21.81 19.77
CA ILE A 13 19.80 20.66 20.68
C ILE A 13 18.36 20.15 20.57
N SER A 14 17.36 21.04 20.50
CA SER A 14 15.95 20.66 20.34
C SER A 14 15.69 19.90 19.02
N CYS A 15 16.35 20.31 17.93
CA CYS A 15 16.27 19.62 16.63
C CYS A 15 16.90 18.22 16.70
N TYR A 16 18.06 18.06 17.35
CA TYR A 16 18.73 16.76 17.50
C TYR A 16 17.91 15.75 18.30
N VAL A 17 17.24 16.18 19.38
CA VAL A 17 16.37 15.31 20.19
C VAL A 17 15.16 14.83 19.37
N THR A 18 14.56 15.71 18.57
CA THR A 18 13.43 15.34 17.70
C THR A 18 13.82 14.34 16.62
N LEU A 19 15.02 14.50 16.03
CA LEU A 19 15.49 13.63 14.94
C LEU A 19 15.84 12.21 15.43
N SER A 20 16.32 12.06 16.65
CA SER A 20 16.77 10.77 17.20
C SER A 20 15.63 9.85 17.69
N VAL A 21 14.46 10.40 17.99
CA VAL A 21 13.28 9.63 18.42
C VAL A 21 12.52 9.01 17.23
N SER A 22 12.37 9.76 16.14
CA SER A 22 11.66 9.32 14.93
C SER A 22 12.31 8.10 14.25
N ALA A 23 13.64 7.99 14.33
CA ALA A 23 14.39 6.90 13.71
C ALA A 23 14.14 5.52 14.37
N LYS A 24 13.73 5.49 15.65
CA LYS A 24 13.58 4.24 16.42
C LYS A 24 12.13 3.71 16.45
N GLN A 25 11.14 4.59 16.24
CA GLN A 25 9.72 4.20 16.28
C GLN A 25 9.27 3.40 15.05
N GLY A 26 9.90 3.63 13.89
CA GLY A 26 9.55 2.93 12.65
C GLY A 26 9.76 1.42 12.70
N ASP A 27 10.79 0.96 13.41
CA ASP A 27 11.14 -0.45 13.48
C ASP A 27 10.14 -1.26 14.34
N ALA A 28 9.68 -0.69 15.45
CA ALA A 28 8.65 -1.30 16.28
C ALA A 28 7.30 -1.43 15.52
N LEU A 29 6.93 -0.39 14.76
CA LEU A 29 5.72 -0.41 13.93
C LEU A 29 5.84 -1.45 12.80
N LYS A 30 7.01 -1.54 12.14
CA LYS A 30 7.30 -2.53 11.11
C LYS A 30 7.20 -3.96 11.64
N ARG A 31 7.74 -4.22 12.84
CA ARG A 31 7.66 -5.53 13.51
C ARG A 31 6.21 -5.90 13.84
N LEU A 32 5.41 -4.95 14.35
CA LEU A 32 4.00 -5.18 14.66
C LEU A 32 3.17 -5.45 13.39
N HIS A 33 3.38 -4.67 12.33
CA HIS A 33 2.70 -4.85 11.05
C HIS A 33 2.97 -6.25 10.49
N ASN A 34 4.23 -6.67 10.47
CA ASN A 34 4.62 -7.99 9.97
C ASN A 34 4.06 -9.13 10.84
N ALA A 35 4.04 -8.98 12.16
CA ALA A 35 3.45 -9.97 13.06
C ALA A 35 1.93 -10.14 12.84
N LYS A 36 1.20 -9.05 12.57
CA LYS A 36 -0.24 -9.11 12.24
C LYS A 36 -0.50 -9.78 10.89
N PHE A 37 0.36 -9.54 9.91
CA PHE A 37 0.25 -10.18 8.59
C PHE A 37 0.54 -11.68 8.68
N LEU A 38 1.61 -12.08 9.38
CA LEU A 38 1.99 -13.49 9.57
C LEU A 38 0.94 -14.29 10.36
N ARG A 39 0.33 -13.69 11.38
CA ARG A 39 -0.75 -14.35 12.15
C ARG A 39 -1.96 -14.65 11.28
N LYS A 40 -2.28 -13.75 10.34
CA LYS A 40 -3.43 -13.91 9.43
C LYS A 40 -3.26 -15.07 8.45
N THR A 41 -2.02 -15.46 8.15
CA THR A 41 -1.73 -16.56 7.21
C THR A 41 -1.74 -17.94 7.88
N SER A 42 -1.69 -18.02 9.21
CA SER A 42 -1.59 -19.30 9.93
C SER A 42 -2.89 -19.81 10.54
N GLU A 43 -3.92 -18.98 10.67
CA GLU A 43 -5.15 -19.36 11.38
C GLU A 43 -6.35 -19.63 10.45
N ASP A 44 -6.27 -19.29 9.17
CA ASP A 44 -7.26 -19.68 8.16
C ASP A 44 -6.57 -20.01 6.83
N ASP A 45 -6.81 -21.25 6.41
CA ASP A 45 -6.87 -21.71 5.03
C ASP A 45 -5.59 -22.21 4.34
N VAL A 46 -5.70 -23.45 3.87
CA VAL A 46 -4.82 -24.14 2.95
C VAL A 46 -4.94 -23.42 1.60
N VAL A 47 -4.26 -22.29 1.43
CA VAL A 47 -4.04 -21.72 0.11
C VAL A 47 -2.76 -22.33 -0.43
N ASN A 48 -2.93 -23.31 -1.29
CA ASN A 48 -1.88 -23.87 -2.15
C ASN A 48 -1.18 -22.71 -2.90
N VAL A 49 -0.09 -22.22 -2.34
CA VAL A 49 0.84 -21.32 -3.01
C VAL A 49 1.52 -22.15 -4.08
N TYR A 50 1.11 -21.99 -5.33
CA TYR A 50 1.88 -22.47 -6.47
C TYR A 50 3.21 -21.70 -6.54
N THR A 51 4.19 -22.09 -5.74
CA THR A 51 5.59 -21.83 -6.05
C THR A 51 6.00 -22.81 -7.15
N THR A 52 5.76 -22.43 -8.40
CA THR A 52 6.47 -23.03 -9.52
C THR A 52 7.34 -21.94 -10.12
N SER A 53 8.63 -21.97 -9.74
CA SER A 53 9.70 -21.34 -10.51
C SER A 53 9.68 -21.93 -11.91
N LEU A 54 9.14 -21.19 -12.88
CA LEU A 54 9.26 -21.48 -14.31
C LEU A 54 9.84 -20.26 -15.03
N PRO A 55 10.74 -20.49 -16.00
CA PRO A 55 11.40 -19.45 -16.77
C PRO A 55 10.39 -18.70 -17.65
N SER A 56 10.78 -17.47 -17.98
CA SER A 56 10.09 -16.47 -18.78
C SER A 56 9.01 -16.94 -19.76
N ASN A 57 7.89 -16.21 -19.69
CA ASN A 57 7.09 -15.75 -20.83
C ASN A 57 5.84 -16.51 -21.28
N GLU A 58 5.05 -17.05 -20.35
CA GLU A 58 3.61 -17.21 -20.59
C GLU A 58 2.80 -16.74 -19.38
N VAL A 59 2.32 -15.50 -19.42
CA VAL A 59 1.25 -15.04 -18.52
C VAL A 59 0.00 -15.81 -18.94
N ARG A 60 -0.27 -16.95 -18.29
CA ARG A 60 -1.56 -17.66 -18.44
C ARG A 60 -2.64 -16.80 -17.79
N VAL A 61 -3.23 -15.90 -18.57
CA VAL A 61 -4.43 -15.15 -18.17
C VAL A 61 -5.54 -16.17 -18.02
N LEU A 62 -5.86 -16.51 -16.77
CA LEU A 62 -7.00 -17.36 -16.44
C LEU A 62 -8.28 -16.65 -16.91
N PRO A 63 -9.33 -17.38 -17.30
CA PRO A 63 -10.60 -16.78 -17.68
C PRO A 63 -11.13 -15.87 -16.55
N GLN A 64 -11.11 -14.55 -16.79
CA GLN A 64 -11.59 -13.54 -15.84
C GLN A 64 -13.09 -13.23 -16.03
N GLU A 65 -13.79 -14.03 -16.83
CA GLU A 65 -15.20 -13.83 -17.10
C GLU A 65 -16.01 -13.79 -15.80
N LYS A 66 -16.83 -12.75 -15.65
CA LYS A 66 -17.78 -12.55 -14.54
C LYS A 66 -17.15 -12.35 -13.14
N LEU A 67 -15.82 -12.33 -12.99
CA LEU A 67 -15.18 -11.98 -11.71
C LEU A 67 -15.37 -10.49 -11.38
N LYS A 68 -15.23 -9.63 -12.40
CA LYS A 68 -15.42 -8.18 -12.28
C LYS A 68 -16.76 -7.81 -11.65
N GLU A 69 -17.86 -8.45 -12.06
CA GLU A 69 -19.19 -8.10 -11.54
C GLU A 69 -19.34 -8.44 -10.05
N LYS A 70 -18.61 -9.44 -9.55
CA LYS A 70 -18.57 -9.76 -8.11
C LYS A 70 -17.87 -8.68 -7.29
N ASP A 71 -16.99 -7.90 -7.92
CA ASP A 71 -16.22 -6.83 -7.28
C ASP A 71 -16.88 -5.45 -7.45
N ARG A 72 -18.14 -5.40 -7.92
CA ARG A 72 -18.87 -4.16 -8.15
C ARG A 72 -19.16 -3.45 -6.83
N ILE A 73 -18.77 -2.19 -6.74
CA ILE A 73 -19.04 -1.36 -5.58
C ILE A 73 -20.34 -0.59 -5.81
N VAL A 74 -21.33 -0.82 -4.96
CA VAL A 74 -22.64 -0.16 -5.07
C VAL A 74 -22.59 1.28 -4.53
N LYS A 75 -21.97 1.49 -3.37
CA LYS A 75 -21.81 2.83 -2.76
C LYS A 75 -20.72 2.80 -1.70
N LEU A 76 -19.81 3.77 -1.72
CA LEU A 76 -18.84 3.99 -0.65
C LEU A 76 -19.40 4.92 0.43
N PRO A 77 -18.93 4.79 1.69
CA PRO A 77 -19.26 5.75 2.75
C PRO A 77 -18.89 7.18 2.34
N GLY A 78 -19.83 8.11 2.47
CA GLY A 78 -19.65 9.52 2.10
C GLY A 78 -19.65 9.81 0.59
N GLN A 79 -19.88 8.81 -0.27
CA GLN A 79 -19.90 9.01 -1.72
C GLN A 79 -21.14 9.80 -2.16
N PRO A 80 -20.99 10.89 -2.93
CA PRO A 80 -22.10 11.60 -3.54
C PRO A 80 -22.80 10.73 -4.59
N ASN A 81 -23.94 11.17 -5.11
CA ASN A 81 -24.61 10.43 -6.16
C ASN A 81 -23.77 10.47 -7.45
N VAL A 82 -23.34 9.31 -7.93
CA VAL A 82 -22.52 9.17 -9.15
C VAL A 82 -23.25 8.31 -10.17
N THR A 83 -23.02 8.60 -11.46
CA THR A 83 -23.66 7.91 -12.58
C THR A 83 -22.82 6.76 -13.14
N PHE A 84 -21.57 6.64 -12.71
CA PHE A 84 -20.66 5.61 -13.20
C PHE A 84 -20.64 4.39 -12.28
N THR A 85 -20.26 3.25 -12.86
CA THR A 85 -20.04 2.01 -12.11
C THR A 85 -18.56 1.86 -11.79
N GLN A 86 -18.24 1.40 -10.58
CA GLN A 86 -16.86 1.22 -10.13
C GLN A 86 -16.66 -0.18 -9.54
N TYR A 87 -15.43 -0.66 -9.54
CA TYR A 87 -15.08 -2.02 -9.14
C TYR A 87 -13.77 -2.00 -8.34
N GLY A 88 -13.62 -2.92 -7.39
CA GLY A 88 -12.39 -3.03 -6.58
C GLY A 88 -11.23 -3.62 -7.38
N GLY A 89 -10.16 -2.85 -7.60
CA GLY A 89 -8.95 -3.36 -8.28
C GLY A 89 -8.99 -3.35 -9.81
N TYR A 90 -9.99 -2.70 -10.42
CA TYR A 90 -10.07 -2.54 -11.88
C TYR A 90 -9.83 -1.09 -12.28
N VAL A 91 -9.13 -0.92 -13.40
CA VAL A 91 -8.88 0.38 -14.03
C VAL A 91 -9.45 0.31 -15.45
N THR A 92 -10.15 1.36 -15.87
CA THR A 92 -10.59 1.51 -17.26
C THR A 92 -9.42 2.04 -18.08
N VAL A 93 -9.02 1.30 -19.12
CA VAL A 93 -8.02 1.76 -20.10
C VAL A 93 -8.77 2.12 -21.37
N ASN A 94 -8.64 3.36 -21.85
CA ASN A 94 -9.17 3.71 -23.16
C ASN A 94 -8.17 3.31 -24.23
N GLU A 95 -8.66 2.96 -25.41
CA GLU A 95 -7.80 2.55 -26.53
C GLU A 95 -6.88 3.70 -27.01
N GLN A 96 -7.24 4.96 -26.74
CA GLN A 96 -6.39 6.12 -27.04
C GLN A 96 -5.22 6.30 -26.04
N ASP A 97 -5.23 5.59 -24.90
CA ASP A 97 -4.17 5.65 -23.90
C ASP A 97 -3.08 4.58 -24.11
N VAL A 98 -3.23 3.76 -25.16
CA VAL A 98 -2.20 2.82 -25.59
C VAL A 98 -1.11 3.62 -26.30
N ILE A 99 -0.04 3.92 -25.57
CA ILE A 99 1.22 4.35 -26.19
C ILE A 99 1.66 3.18 -27.09
N GLU A 100 1.59 3.37 -28.40
CA GLU A 100 2.26 2.49 -29.37
C GLU A 100 3.74 2.42 -28.95
N LEU A 101 4.18 1.22 -28.56
CA LEU A 101 5.58 0.90 -28.32
C LEU A 101 6.27 0.55 -29.63
#